data_AF-A0A1Y1XRF7-F1
#
_entry.id   AF-A0A1Y1XRF7-F1
#
_cell.length_a   1.000
_cell.length_b   1.000
_cell.length_c   1.000
_cell.angle_alpha   90.00
_cell.angle_beta   90.00
_cell.angle_gamma   90.00
#
_symmetry.space_group_name_H-M   'P 1'
#
loop_
_entity.id
_entity.type
_entity.pdbx_description
1 polymer ?
#
loop_
_entity_poly.entity_id
_entity_poly.type
_entity_poly.pdbx_seq_one_letter_code
_entity_poly.pdbx_strand_id
1 'polypeptide(L)'
;MASDSVTTPRRSTRITNRVQSSPKPLSQDLFVYPFTGVNSITITGDDVFRLSEGEFLNDNLVEFYLKYFQNQLIESNPTLADQVHFFNPFFYKRLTQKDKSNKAMNVYDKVKKWTSKINLFSKNYIFIPINENLHWYLALVSNPYLLLPSENSAEKDQSSKTPEKRPGKSWGPNSMEEIGDPNVVEVLELDDVANGEKSASSSRKWENGSSSPWIVIFDSLGARHNTVFKTLNTYLINEAKEKLNTDIQGKAVGVYAKVPCQTNYCDCGLYILQYVETFLKNPSKYLDIVAVRSPGSNRVGW
;
A
#
# COMPACT_ATOMS: atom_id res chain seq x y z
N MET A 1 48.11 -71.43 -26.29
CA MET A 1 46.80 -71.43 -26.96
C MET A 1 45.71 -71.59 -25.92
N ALA A 2 44.62 -70.85 -26.10
CA ALA A 2 43.44 -70.67 -25.22
C ALA A 2 43.67 -69.75 -24.01
N SER A 3 42.84 -68.75 -23.68
CA SER A 3 41.90 -67.84 -24.36
C SER A 3 41.27 -67.01 -23.23
N ASP A 4 40.98 -65.75 -23.50
CA ASP A 4 40.59 -64.69 -22.56
C ASP A 4 39.42 -64.96 -21.60
N SER A 5 39.47 -64.32 -20.42
CA SER A 5 38.28 -63.72 -19.81
C SER A 5 38.65 -62.54 -18.89
N VAL A 6 38.30 -61.35 -19.35
CA VAL A 6 38.39 -60.05 -18.65
C VAL A 6 37.46 -60.02 -17.44
N THR A 7 37.98 -59.66 -16.26
CA THR A 7 37.16 -59.29 -15.08
C THR A 7 37.61 -57.92 -14.56
N THR A 8 36.70 -56.95 -14.58
CA THR A 8 36.90 -55.57 -14.14
C THR A 8 36.94 -55.47 -12.59
N PRO A 9 37.75 -54.56 -12.00
CA PRO A 9 37.76 -54.37 -10.56
C PRO A 9 36.59 -53.50 -10.08
N ARG A 10 35.93 -53.98 -9.04
CA ARG A 10 34.82 -53.35 -8.31
C ARG A 10 35.33 -52.06 -7.64
N ARG A 11 34.79 -50.91 -8.06
CA ARG A 11 35.14 -49.57 -7.54
C ARG A 11 34.78 -49.47 -6.05
N SER A 12 35.81 -49.34 -5.20
CA SER A 12 35.70 -49.02 -3.78
C SER A 12 34.98 -47.68 -3.59
N THR A 13 33.95 -47.66 -2.75
CA THR A 13 33.19 -46.46 -2.38
C THR A 13 34.08 -45.54 -1.54
N ARG A 14 34.43 -44.38 -2.12
CA ARG A 14 35.07 -43.27 -1.42
C ARG A 14 34.09 -42.70 -0.40
N ILE A 15 34.33 -42.97 0.89
CA ILE A 15 33.67 -42.28 2.00
C ILE A 15 34.08 -40.80 1.89
N THR A 16 33.18 -39.96 1.39
CA THR A 16 33.31 -38.52 1.51
C THR A 16 32.88 -38.15 2.92
N ASN A 17 33.84 -37.65 3.71
CA ASN A 17 33.54 -36.99 4.98
C ASN A 17 32.63 -35.79 4.71
N ARG A 18 31.32 -36.01 4.86
CA ARG A 18 30.33 -34.95 4.97
C ARG A 18 30.64 -34.23 6.28
N VAL A 19 31.24 -33.05 6.18
CA VAL A 19 31.27 -32.09 7.28
C VAL A 19 29.82 -31.91 7.72
N GLN A 20 29.47 -32.51 8.84
CA GLN A 20 28.21 -32.25 9.52
C GLN A 20 28.30 -30.79 9.95
N SER A 21 27.65 -29.90 9.20
CA SER A 21 27.31 -28.58 9.72
C SER A 21 26.48 -28.84 10.98
N SER A 22 27.06 -28.52 12.12
CA SER A 22 26.34 -28.45 13.40
C SER A 22 25.03 -27.68 13.19
N PRO A 23 23.91 -28.12 13.81
CA PRO A 23 22.68 -27.33 13.76
C PRO A 23 22.99 -25.94 14.30
N LYS A 24 22.63 -24.88 13.55
CA LYS A 24 22.63 -23.51 14.09
C LYS A 24 21.87 -23.56 15.42
N PRO A 25 22.37 -22.96 16.50
CA PRO A 25 21.61 -22.87 17.73
C PRO A 25 20.23 -22.29 17.41
N LEU A 26 19.17 -22.95 17.88
CA LEU A 26 17.82 -22.42 17.81
C LEU A 26 17.86 -21.03 18.44
N SER A 27 17.52 -20.00 17.66
CA SER A 27 17.43 -18.65 18.19
C SER A 27 16.46 -18.65 19.35
N GLN A 28 16.93 -18.24 20.52
CA GLN A 28 16.14 -18.27 21.73
C GLN A 28 14.95 -17.32 21.60
N ASP A 29 13.75 -17.82 21.87
CA ASP A 29 12.55 -16.98 22.05
C ASP A 29 12.82 -15.99 23.20
N LEU A 30 12.71 -14.70 22.92
CA LEU A 30 12.93 -13.64 23.91
C LEU A 30 11.62 -13.29 24.62
N PHE A 31 10.59 -12.97 23.84
CA PHE A 31 9.26 -12.67 24.38
C PHE A 31 8.16 -12.87 23.33
N VAL A 32 6.92 -12.87 23.80
CA VAL A 32 5.72 -12.99 22.98
C VAL A 32 4.84 -11.75 23.21
N TYR A 33 4.40 -11.09 22.14
CA TYR A 33 3.62 -9.85 22.19
C TYR A 33 2.31 -9.93 21.37
N PRO A 34 1.15 -9.48 21.88
CA PRO A 34 0.94 -8.95 23.22
C PRO A 34 1.23 -10.00 24.30
N PHE A 35 1.66 -9.55 25.48
CA PHE A 35 2.03 -10.45 26.58
C PHE A 35 0.86 -11.30 27.08
N THR A 36 -0.37 -10.90 26.77
CA THR A 36 -1.60 -11.65 27.05
C THR A 36 -2.53 -11.59 25.84
N GLY A 37 -3.32 -12.65 25.63
CA GLY A 37 -4.31 -12.72 24.56
C GLY A 37 -3.91 -13.58 23.37
N VAL A 38 -4.58 -13.37 22.24
CA VAL A 38 -4.41 -14.12 20.98
C VAL A 38 -3.77 -13.24 19.90
N ASN A 39 -3.38 -13.84 18.76
CA ASN A 39 -2.67 -13.16 17.67
C ASN A 39 -1.31 -12.58 18.09
N SER A 40 -0.57 -13.35 18.89
CA SER A 40 0.73 -12.96 19.40
C SER A 40 1.86 -13.18 18.38
N ILE A 41 2.92 -12.40 18.53
CA ILE A 41 4.14 -12.41 17.74
C ILE A 41 5.27 -12.83 18.69
N THR A 42 6.01 -13.87 18.33
CA THR A 42 7.20 -14.28 19.06
C THR A 42 8.39 -13.50 18.52
N ILE A 43 9.09 -12.79 19.40
CA ILE A 43 10.36 -12.13 19.09
C ILE A 43 11.50 -13.01 19.59
N THR A 44 12.42 -13.32 18.70
CA THR A 44 13.55 -14.22 18.89
C THR A 44 14.87 -13.45 18.90
N GLY A 45 15.97 -14.12 19.29
CA GLY A 45 17.31 -13.55 19.15
C GLY A 45 17.69 -13.16 17.72
N ASP A 46 17.20 -13.89 16.71
CA ASP A 46 17.44 -13.56 15.30
C ASP A 46 16.74 -12.26 14.90
N ASP A 47 15.55 -12.00 15.43
CA ASP A 47 14.84 -10.73 15.20
C ASP A 47 15.66 -9.56 15.78
N VAL A 48 16.25 -9.71 16.97
CA VAL A 48 17.09 -8.65 17.55
C VAL A 48 18.34 -8.38 16.71
N PHE A 49 18.95 -9.41 16.11
CA PHE A 49 20.09 -9.21 15.21
C PHE A 49 19.72 -8.31 14.02
N ARG A 50 18.48 -8.37 13.53
CA ARG A 50 17.96 -7.54 12.43
C ARG A 50 17.79 -6.05 12.78
N LEU A 51 18.01 -5.68 14.04
CA LEU A 51 18.09 -4.28 14.48
C LEU A 51 19.52 -3.70 14.40
N SER A 52 20.51 -4.53 14.05
CA SER A 52 21.89 -4.09 13.88
C SER A 52 22.04 -3.18 12.65
N GLU A 53 23.05 -2.32 12.67
CA GLU A 53 23.38 -1.47 11.53
C GLU A 53 23.62 -2.29 10.25
N GLY A 54 23.03 -1.86 9.13
CA GLY A 54 23.14 -2.53 7.84
C GLY A 54 22.16 -3.69 7.63
N GLU A 55 21.40 -4.10 8.64
CA GLU A 55 20.39 -5.15 8.52
C GLU A 55 19.02 -4.59 8.14
N PHE A 56 18.24 -5.39 7.40
CA PHE A 56 16.87 -5.03 7.05
C PHE A 56 15.93 -5.38 8.22
N LEU A 57 14.90 -4.60 8.50
CA LEU A 57 13.84 -5.13 9.39
C LEU A 57 13.12 -6.31 8.72
N ASN A 58 12.66 -7.27 9.53
CA ASN A 58 11.85 -8.39 9.06
C ASN A 58 10.36 -8.18 9.41
N ASP A 59 9.52 -9.10 8.93
CA ASP A 59 8.07 -9.02 9.11
C ASP A 59 7.68 -9.01 10.60
N ASN A 60 8.36 -9.80 11.44
CA ASN A 60 8.10 -9.89 12.89
C ASN A 60 8.32 -8.55 13.59
N LEU A 61 9.44 -7.88 13.32
CA LEU A 61 9.77 -6.58 13.92
C LEU A 61 8.79 -5.49 13.50
N VAL A 62 8.44 -5.43 12.22
CA VAL A 62 7.46 -4.46 11.71
C VAL A 62 6.08 -4.73 12.31
N GLU A 63 5.62 -5.99 12.34
CA GLU A 63 4.33 -6.34 12.93
C GLU A 63 4.31 -6.06 14.44
N PHE A 64 5.38 -6.40 15.16
CA PHE A 64 5.51 -6.14 16.59
C PHE A 64 5.42 -4.65 16.88
N TYR A 65 6.20 -3.84 16.18
CA TYR A 65 6.22 -2.40 16.43
C TYR A 65 4.87 -1.75 16.18
N LEU A 66 4.19 -2.11 15.09
CA LEU A 66 2.88 -1.55 14.78
C LEU A 66 1.82 -1.94 15.81
N LYS A 67 1.85 -3.18 16.34
CA LYS A 67 0.97 -3.57 17.45
C LYS A 67 1.31 -2.87 18.75
N TYR A 68 2.61 -2.74 19.05
CA TYR A 68 3.07 -1.99 20.21
C TYR A 68 2.61 -0.53 20.14
N PHE A 69 2.84 0.13 19.02
CA PHE A 69 2.44 1.50 18.78
C PHE A 69 0.91 1.66 18.81
N GLN A 70 0.15 0.71 18.25
CA GLN A 70 -1.31 0.73 18.34
C GLN A 70 -1.79 0.68 19.80
N ASN A 71 -1.18 -0.15 20.64
CA ASN A 71 -1.53 -0.22 22.06
C ASN A 71 -1.19 1.09 22.79
N GLN A 72 -0.02 1.69 22.49
CA GLN A 72 0.33 3.02 23.00
C GLN A 72 -0.67 4.10 22.54
N LEU A 73 -1.15 4.02 21.29
CA LEU A 73 -2.16 4.94 20.76
C LEU A 73 -3.52 4.75 21.44
N ILE A 74 -3.93 3.51 21.73
CA ILE A 74 -5.16 3.20 22.48
C ILE A 74 -5.10 3.81 23.87
N GLU A 75 -3.96 3.71 24.56
CA GLU A 75 -3.78 4.26 25.91
C GLU A 75 -3.75 5.80 25.92
N SER A 76 -3.03 6.41 24.98
CA SER A 76 -2.81 7.85 24.95
C SER A 76 -3.92 8.66 24.25
N ASN A 77 -4.54 8.10 23.21
CA ASN A 77 -5.60 8.75 22.45
C ASN A 77 -6.61 7.72 21.88
N PRO A 78 -7.51 7.20 22.72
CA PRO A 78 -8.49 6.18 22.32
C PRO A 78 -9.35 6.59 21.12
N THR A 79 -9.73 7.87 21.04
CA THR A 79 -10.57 8.41 19.96
C THR A 79 -9.87 8.33 18.61
N LEU A 80 -8.57 8.66 18.56
CA LEU A 80 -7.79 8.50 17.33
C LEU A 80 -7.51 7.02 17.05
N ALA A 81 -7.23 6.22 18.09
CA ALA A 81 -6.99 4.79 17.92
C ALA A 81 -8.18 4.07 17.25
N ASP A 82 -9.41 4.42 17.61
CA ASP A 82 -10.60 3.84 16.95
C ASP A 82 -10.73 4.25 15.48
N GLN A 83 -10.14 5.38 15.08
CA GLN A 83 -10.15 5.82 13.68
C GLN A 83 -9.06 5.17 12.83
N VAL A 84 -8.15 4.39 13.43
CA VAL A 84 -6.97 3.83 12.78
C VAL A 84 -7.07 2.31 12.69
N HIS A 85 -6.66 1.75 11.54
CA HIS A 85 -6.44 0.32 11.39
C HIS A 85 -5.04 0.05 10.83
N PHE A 86 -4.33 -0.89 11.45
CA PHE A 86 -3.08 -1.42 10.93
C PHE A 86 -3.32 -2.82 10.37
N PHE A 87 -3.02 -3.01 9.09
CA PHE A 87 -2.83 -4.35 8.56
C PHE A 87 -1.47 -4.89 8.99
N ASN A 88 -1.39 -6.21 9.19
CA ASN A 88 -0.09 -6.85 9.32
C ASN A 88 0.64 -6.86 7.95
N PRO A 89 1.97 -7.04 7.94
CA PRO A 89 2.76 -7.00 6.71
C PRO A 89 2.43 -8.06 5.67
N PHE A 90 1.74 -9.13 6.06
CA PHE A 90 1.40 -10.24 5.17
C PHE A 90 0.14 -9.98 4.35
N PHE A 91 -0.66 -8.96 4.69
CA PHE A 91 -1.92 -8.65 4.02
C PHE A 91 -1.73 -8.43 2.52
N TYR A 92 -0.89 -7.45 2.15
CA TYR A 92 -0.72 -7.08 0.76
C TYR A 92 -0.08 -8.20 -0.05
N LYS A 93 0.91 -8.89 0.53
CA LYS A 93 1.53 -10.09 -0.06
C LYS A 93 0.52 -11.18 -0.34
N ARG A 94 -0.43 -11.43 0.56
CA ARG A 94 -1.49 -12.42 0.38
C ARG A 94 -2.50 -11.97 -0.67
N LEU A 95 -2.82 -10.68 -0.69
CA LEU A 95 -3.70 -10.06 -1.68
C LEU A 95 -3.09 -10.16 -3.09
N THR A 96 -1.79 -9.95 -3.29
CA THR A 96 -1.18 -10.01 -4.63
C THR A 96 -0.64 -11.39 -5.02
N GLN A 97 -0.77 -12.39 -4.16
CA GLN A 97 -0.25 -13.73 -4.40
C GLN A 97 -0.92 -14.38 -5.62
N LYS A 98 -0.14 -14.59 -6.69
CA LYS A 98 -0.60 -15.31 -7.89
C LYS A 98 -1.02 -16.74 -7.52
N ASP A 99 -2.15 -17.18 -8.06
CA ASP A 99 -2.58 -18.56 -7.92
C ASP A 99 -1.75 -19.47 -8.83
N LYS A 100 -1.34 -20.64 -8.33
CA LYS A 100 -0.69 -21.67 -9.16
C LYS A 100 -1.71 -22.50 -9.93
N SER A 101 -2.99 -22.40 -9.57
CA SER A 101 -4.07 -23.08 -10.25
C SER A 101 -4.67 -22.20 -11.35
N ASN A 102 -4.99 -22.79 -12.52
CA ASN A 102 -5.69 -22.10 -13.63
C ASN A 102 -7.15 -21.75 -13.31
N LYS A 103 -7.54 -21.73 -12.03
CA LYS A 103 -8.90 -21.40 -11.62
C LYS A 103 -8.96 -19.88 -11.40
N ALA A 104 -9.86 -19.21 -12.10
CA ALA A 104 -10.14 -17.79 -11.92
C ALA A 104 -10.80 -17.58 -10.54
N MET A 105 -10.02 -17.62 -9.47
CA MET A 105 -10.48 -17.25 -8.13
C MET A 105 -10.35 -15.74 -7.96
N ASN A 106 -11.38 -15.09 -7.41
CA ASN A 106 -11.32 -13.68 -7.08
C ASN A 106 -10.18 -13.47 -6.07
N VAL A 107 -9.25 -12.58 -6.40
CA VAL A 107 -8.08 -12.27 -5.59
C VAL A 107 -8.47 -11.85 -4.16
N TYR A 108 -9.63 -11.20 -4.01
CA TYR A 108 -10.20 -10.80 -2.73
C TYR A 108 -10.53 -11.98 -1.79
N ASP A 109 -10.93 -13.15 -2.31
CA ASP A 109 -11.32 -14.31 -1.50
C ASP A 109 -10.20 -14.78 -0.57
N LYS A 110 -8.93 -14.52 -0.93
CA LYS A 110 -7.74 -14.87 -0.16
C LYS A 110 -7.64 -14.08 1.15
N VAL A 111 -8.24 -12.89 1.20
CA VAL A 111 -8.12 -11.94 2.32
C VAL A 111 -9.45 -11.54 2.94
N LYS A 112 -10.61 -11.92 2.37
CA LYS A 112 -11.94 -11.50 2.88
C LYS A 112 -12.25 -11.78 4.36
N LYS A 113 -11.55 -12.73 4.98
CA LYS A 113 -11.72 -13.07 6.41
C LYS A 113 -10.86 -12.20 7.34
N TRP A 114 -9.88 -11.48 6.80
CA TRP A 114 -8.92 -10.68 7.58
C TRP A 114 -9.60 -9.54 8.33
N THR A 115 -10.65 -8.98 7.75
CA THR A 115 -11.49 -7.91 8.31
C THR A 115 -12.81 -8.43 8.87
N SER A 116 -12.92 -9.74 9.18
CA SER A 116 -14.17 -10.35 9.65
C SER A 116 -14.78 -9.70 10.91
N LYS A 117 -13.97 -8.99 11.70
CA LYS A 117 -14.38 -8.33 12.94
C LYS A 117 -14.24 -6.80 12.89
N ILE A 118 -13.92 -6.22 11.73
CA ILE A 118 -13.59 -4.80 11.61
C ILE A 118 -14.27 -4.23 10.37
N ASN A 119 -15.00 -3.12 10.53
CA ASN A 119 -15.47 -2.33 9.39
C ASN A 119 -14.36 -1.35 8.98
N LEU A 120 -13.74 -1.56 7.80
CA LEU A 120 -12.72 -0.64 7.29
C LEU A 120 -13.27 0.73 6.92
N PHE A 121 -14.53 0.80 6.48
CA PHE A 121 -15.16 2.05 6.09
C PHE A 121 -15.56 2.91 7.29
N SER A 122 -15.49 2.40 8.53
CA SER A 122 -15.64 3.24 9.73
C SER A 122 -14.33 3.87 10.20
N LYS A 123 -13.21 3.60 9.51
CA LYS A 123 -11.88 4.11 9.86
C LYS A 123 -11.54 5.33 9.02
N ASN A 124 -10.75 6.25 9.57
CA ASN A 124 -10.22 7.39 8.83
C ASN A 124 -8.88 7.04 8.18
N TYR A 125 -8.07 6.19 8.82
CA TYR A 125 -6.72 5.87 8.38
C TYR A 125 -6.48 4.37 8.42
N ILE A 126 -6.11 3.79 7.28
CA ILE A 126 -5.75 2.36 7.17
C ILE A 126 -4.32 2.27 6.68
N PHE A 127 -3.43 1.80 7.54
CA PHE A 127 -2.01 1.61 7.23
C PHE A 127 -1.76 0.18 6.77
N ILE A 128 -1.05 0.05 5.64
CA ILE A 128 -0.71 -1.21 5.01
C ILE A 128 0.80 -1.21 4.76
N PRO A 129 1.59 -1.85 5.63
CA PRO A 129 3.00 -2.11 5.38
C PRO A 129 3.12 -3.06 4.19
N ILE A 130 4.01 -2.74 3.25
CA ILE A 130 4.25 -3.55 2.07
C ILE A 130 5.74 -3.84 1.96
N ASN A 131 6.07 -5.12 1.77
CA ASN A 131 7.42 -5.59 1.50
C ASN A 131 7.45 -6.30 0.15
N GLU A 132 8.12 -5.70 -0.83
CA GLU A 132 8.35 -6.30 -2.14
C GLU A 132 9.83 -6.19 -2.49
N ASN A 133 10.44 -7.29 -2.95
CA ASN A 133 11.84 -7.32 -3.37
C ASN A 133 12.83 -6.78 -2.32
N LEU A 134 12.64 -7.14 -1.05
CA LEU A 134 13.45 -6.68 0.10
C LEU A 134 13.36 -5.17 0.36
N HIS A 135 12.29 -4.53 -0.10
CA HIS A 135 12.05 -3.11 0.11
C HIS A 135 10.73 -2.88 0.85
N TRP A 136 10.82 -2.22 1.99
CA TRP A 136 9.67 -1.78 2.78
C TRP A 136 9.18 -0.42 2.32
N TYR A 137 7.89 -0.33 2.06
CA TYR A 137 7.19 0.92 1.85
C TYR A 137 5.80 0.84 2.48
N LEU A 138 5.13 1.97 2.62
CA LEU A 138 3.87 2.07 3.35
C LEU A 138 2.79 2.64 2.46
N ALA A 139 1.65 1.96 2.38
CA ALA A 139 0.43 2.52 1.84
C ALA A 139 -0.49 2.99 2.98
N LEU A 140 -1.08 4.16 2.82
CA LEU A 140 -2.13 4.71 3.67
C LEU A 140 -3.39 4.88 2.82
N VAL A 141 -4.48 4.25 3.23
CA VAL A 141 -5.82 4.61 2.73
C VAL A 141 -6.43 5.61 3.71
N SER A 142 -6.83 6.77 3.21
CA SER A 142 -7.48 7.82 4.01
C SER A 142 -8.91 8.07 3.56
N ASN A 143 -9.79 8.31 4.52
CA ASN A 143 -11.22 8.63 4.34
C ASN A 143 -11.98 7.63 3.44
N PRO A 144 -11.84 6.30 3.63
CA PRO A 144 -12.49 5.31 2.78
C PRO A 144 -14.03 5.44 2.78
N TYR A 145 -14.64 5.94 3.85
CA TYR A 145 -16.08 6.21 3.93
C TYR A 145 -16.61 7.12 2.82
N LEU A 146 -15.79 8.03 2.28
CA LEU A 146 -16.17 8.91 1.17
C LEU A 146 -16.38 8.17 -0.15
N LEU A 147 -15.98 6.91 -0.24
CA LEU A 147 -16.26 6.06 -1.40
C LEU A 147 -17.68 5.47 -1.38
N LEU A 148 -18.33 5.45 -0.22
CA LEU A 148 -19.68 4.92 -0.09
C LEU A 148 -20.69 5.90 -0.68
N PRO A 149 -21.78 5.41 -1.31
CA PRO A 149 -22.87 6.26 -1.76
C PRO A 149 -23.44 7.04 -0.57
N SER A 150 -23.66 8.35 -0.76
CA SER A 150 -24.38 9.16 0.22
C SER A 150 -25.79 8.60 0.40
N GLU A 151 -26.24 8.37 1.63
CA GLU A 151 -27.56 7.78 1.94
C GLU A 151 -28.76 8.53 1.30
N ASN A 152 -28.56 9.77 0.82
CA ASN A 152 -29.58 10.61 0.20
C ASN A 152 -29.79 10.38 -1.31
N SER A 153 -29.10 9.42 -1.96
CA SER A 153 -29.22 9.19 -3.40
C SER A 153 -30.28 8.15 -3.80
N ALA A 154 -30.89 7.45 -2.85
CA ALA A 154 -31.85 6.36 -3.12
C ALA A 154 -33.31 6.80 -3.38
N GLU A 155 -33.66 8.10 -3.25
CA GLU A 155 -35.06 8.57 -3.39
C GLU A 155 -35.34 9.47 -4.60
N LYS A 156 -34.37 9.73 -5.49
CA LYS A 156 -34.60 10.59 -6.66
C LYS A 156 -34.38 9.86 -7.98
N ASP A 157 -35.24 8.89 -8.27
CA ASP A 157 -35.38 8.38 -9.63
C ASP A 157 -36.83 8.07 -10.00
N GLN A 158 -37.68 9.08 -9.87
CA GLN A 158 -38.89 9.26 -10.71
C GLN A 158 -39.13 10.74 -10.95
N SER A 159 -38.68 11.28 -12.10
CA SER A 159 -39.42 12.29 -12.90
C SER A 159 -38.57 12.84 -14.06
N SER A 160 -38.80 12.26 -15.24
CA SER A 160 -38.96 12.90 -16.57
C SER A 160 -37.96 13.96 -17.10
N LYS A 161 -37.37 13.57 -18.23
CA LYS A 161 -36.71 14.30 -19.33
C LYS A 161 -37.43 15.58 -19.82
N THR A 162 -36.66 16.62 -20.15
CA THR A 162 -36.74 17.35 -21.45
C THR A 162 -35.48 18.20 -21.72
N PRO A 163 -35.00 18.32 -22.98
CA PRO A 163 -33.77 19.03 -23.32
C PRO A 163 -34.04 20.44 -23.89
N GLU A 164 -33.23 21.44 -23.52
CA GLU A 164 -33.32 22.77 -24.15
C GLU A 164 -31.94 23.36 -24.54
N LYS A 165 -31.96 24.06 -25.67
CA LYS A 165 -30.86 24.35 -26.61
C LYS A 165 -30.01 25.57 -26.21
N ARG A 166 -28.72 25.52 -26.56
CA ARG A 166 -27.83 26.70 -26.65
C ARG A 166 -27.99 27.44 -27.99
N PRO A 167 -27.76 28.76 -28.05
CA PRO A 167 -27.19 29.41 -29.22
C PRO A 167 -25.78 29.98 -28.91
N GLY A 168 -24.92 30.01 -29.94
CA GLY A 168 -23.51 30.42 -29.85
C GLY A 168 -23.13 31.69 -30.63
N LYS A 169 -21.81 31.80 -30.90
CA LYS A 169 -21.00 32.83 -31.62
C LYS A 169 -20.43 33.92 -30.70
N SER A 170 -19.20 34.41 -30.86
CA SER A 170 -18.28 34.51 -32.01
C SER A 170 -16.79 34.57 -31.58
N TRP A 171 -15.88 34.39 -32.56
CA TRP A 171 -14.41 34.38 -32.43
C TRP A 171 -13.81 35.64 -33.10
N GLY A 172 -12.69 36.17 -32.58
CA GLY A 172 -11.81 37.10 -33.29
C GLY A 172 -10.64 37.60 -32.43
N PRO A 173 -9.44 37.86 -32.99
CA PRO A 173 -8.17 37.38 -32.43
C PRO A 173 -7.19 38.48 -31.99
N ASN A 174 -6.14 38.12 -31.23
CA ASN A 174 -4.77 38.54 -31.54
C ASN A 174 -3.68 37.76 -30.78
N SER A 175 -2.59 37.56 -31.52
CA SER A 175 -1.28 36.95 -31.31
C SER A 175 -0.54 37.29 -30.01
N MET A 176 0.32 36.38 -29.52
CA MET A 176 1.78 36.42 -29.75
C MET A 176 2.48 35.21 -29.09
N GLU A 177 3.41 34.60 -29.81
CA GLU A 177 4.22 33.45 -29.41
C GLU A 177 5.34 33.86 -28.45
N GLU A 178 5.63 33.05 -27.42
CA GLU A 178 6.96 32.97 -26.83
C GLU A 178 7.32 31.52 -26.47
N ILE A 179 8.60 31.22 -26.71
CA ILE A 179 9.26 29.92 -26.77
C ILE A 179 9.60 29.44 -25.34
N GLY A 180 9.28 28.18 -25.02
CA GLY A 180 9.64 27.53 -23.76
C GLY A 180 10.20 26.11 -23.98
N ASP A 181 11.47 25.96 -23.64
CA ASP A 181 12.38 24.80 -23.73
C ASP A 181 11.88 23.56 -22.94
N PRO A 182 12.28 22.32 -23.31
CA PRO A 182 11.61 21.08 -22.96
C PRO A 182 12.20 20.45 -21.69
N ASN A 183 11.39 20.31 -20.65
CA ASN A 183 11.51 19.24 -19.66
C ASN A 183 10.13 18.97 -19.06
N VAL A 184 9.28 18.37 -19.89
CA VAL A 184 7.95 17.88 -19.50
C VAL A 184 8.14 16.52 -18.85
N VAL A 185 7.88 16.43 -17.55
CA VAL A 185 7.84 15.15 -16.83
C VAL A 185 6.48 14.51 -17.11
N GLU A 186 6.53 13.33 -17.72
CA GLU A 186 5.39 12.54 -18.20
C GLU A 186 4.46 12.13 -17.05
N VAL A 187 3.19 12.55 -17.14
CA VAL A 187 2.08 12.09 -16.30
C VAL A 187 1.49 10.86 -16.99
N LEU A 188 1.61 9.68 -16.38
CA LEU A 188 0.90 8.49 -16.85
C LEU A 188 -0.54 8.50 -16.31
N GLU A 189 -1.44 9.05 -17.11
CA GLU A 189 -2.84 8.61 -17.14
C GLU A 189 -2.91 7.44 -18.14
N LEU A 190 -3.12 6.22 -17.65
CA LEU A 190 -3.47 5.08 -18.50
C LEU A 190 -4.95 5.21 -18.85
N ASP A 191 -5.23 5.94 -19.93
CA ASP A 191 -6.56 5.99 -20.54
C ASP A 191 -6.65 4.92 -21.63
N ASP A 192 -7.63 4.02 -21.49
CA ASP A 192 -8.05 3.12 -22.54
C ASP A 192 -8.58 3.93 -23.73
N VAL A 193 -8.01 3.66 -24.91
CA VAL A 193 -8.36 4.29 -26.18
C VAL A 193 -9.78 3.92 -26.59
N ALA A 194 -10.70 4.88 -26.58
CA ALA A 194 -11.71 5.05 -27.63
C ALA A 194 -12.46 6.40 -27.51
N ASN A 195 -12.37 7.17 -28.60
CA ASN A 195 -13.15 8.36 -28.96
C ASN A 195 -12.97 9.64 -28.15
N GLY A 196 -12.36 10.62 -28.81
CA GLY A 196 -12.10 11.94 -28.28
C GLY A 196 -13.29 12.87 -28.29
N GLU A 197 -13.42 13.62 -27.21
CA GLU A 197 -13.97 14.98 -27.17
C GLU A 197 -13.14 15.78 -26.16
N LYS A 198 -12.53 16.89 -26.60
CA LYS A 198 -11.75 17.79 -25.76
C LYS A 198 -12.70 18.54 -24.82
N SER A 199 -12.77 18.14 -23.55
CA SER A 199 -13.47 18.89 -22.50
C SER A 199 -12.52 19.82 -21.76
N ALA A 200 -12.98 21.04 -21.55
CA ALA A 200 -12.22 22.18 -21.08
C ALA A 200 -11.64 22.00 -19.66
N SER A 201 -10.46 22.58 -19.48
CA SER A 201 -9.73 22.74 -18.21
C SER A 201 -10.65 23.29 -17.10
N SER A 202 -11.14 22.39 -16.25
CA SER A 202 -11.75 22.75 -14.98
C SER A 202 -10.67 23.28 -14.04
N SER A 203 -10.79 24.54 -13.64
CA SER A 203 -9.96 25.17 -12.61
C SER A 203 -10.01 24.31 -11.35
N ARG A 204 -8.91 23.61 -11.04
CA ARG A 204 -8.82 22.72 -9.86
C ARG A 204 -9.06 23.54 -8.60
N LYS A 205 -10.23 23.38 -7.99
CA LYS A 205 -10.52 23.86 -6.63
C LYS A 205 -9.54 23.18 -5.67
N TRP A 206 -9.14 23.90 -4.62
CA TRP A 206 -8.38 23.35 -3.52
C TRP A 206 -9.16 22.18 -2.90
N GLU A 207 -8.66 20.96 -3.07
CA GLU A 207 -9.15 19.81 -2.30
C GLU A 207 -8.31 19.75 -1.02
N ASN A 208 -8.97 19.91 0.13
CA ASN A 208 -8.35 19.61 1.41
C ASN A 208 -8.15 18.09 1.53
N GLY A 209 -7.13 17.62 2.25
CA GLY A 209 -6.89 16.19 2.45
C GLY A 209 -8.10 15.47 3.04
N SER A 210 -8.93 16.16 3.83
CA SER A 210 -10.18 15.65 4.40
C SER A 210 -11.34 15.47 3.41
N SER A 211 -11.26 16.04 2.20
CA SER A 211 -12.40 16.14 1.27
C SER A 211 -12.49 15.02 0.24
N SER A 212 -11.45 14.20 0.15
CA SER A 212 -11.35 13.12 -0.84
C SER A 212 -10.85 11.83 -0.18
N PRO A 213 -11.21 10.66 -0.73
CA PRO A 213 -10.58 9.40 -0.37
C PRO A 213 -9.21 9.31 -1.04
N TRP A 214 -8.17 8.97 -0.27
CA TRP A 214 -6.78 8.93 -0.75
C TRP A 214 -6.17 7.55 -0.58
N ILE A 215 -5.28 7.20 -1.51
CA ILE A 215 -4.25 6.18 -1.29
C ILE A 215 -2.91 6.92 -1.40
N VAL A 216 -2.18 7.00 -0.30
CA VAL A 216 -0.89 7.67 -0.20
C VAL A 216 0.21 6.62 -0.07
N ILE A 217 1.24 6.68 -0.91
CA ILE A 217 2.42 5.82 -0.81
C ILE A 217 3.56 6.61 -0.19
N PHE A 218 4.09 6.12 0.92
CA PHE A 218 5.31 6.60 1.56
C PHE A 218 6.45 5.63 1.24
N ASP A 219 7.49 6.13 0.60
CA ASP A 219 8.64 5.33 0.18
C ASP A 219 9.93 6.14 0.39
N SER A 220 10.81 5.66 1.27
CA SER A 220 12.11 6.28 1.55
C SER A 220 13.12 6.15 0.40
N LEU A 221 12.94 5.22 -0.53
CA LEU A 221 13.74 5.07 -1.75
C LEU A 221 13.12 5.78 -2.97
N GLY A 222 11.88 6.26 -2.85
CA GLY A 222 11.18 6.95 -3.94
C GLY A 222 10.83 6.05 -5.13
N ALA A 223 10.75 4.73 -4.93
CA ALA A 223 10.36 3.82 -5.99
C ALA A 223 8.88 4.02 -6.39
N ARG A 224 8.55 3.65 -7.64
CA ARG A 224 7.18 3.74 -8.15
C ARG A 224 6.51 2.37 -8.04
N HIS A 225 5.34 2.35 -7.41
CA HIS A 225 4.55 1.16 -7.11
C HIS A 225 3.18 1.23 -7.81
N ASN A 226 3.21 1.33 -9.14
CA ASN A 226 2.03 1.67 -9.94
C ASN A 226 0.85 0.68 -9.78
N THR A 227 1.15 -0.58 -9.46
CA THR A 227 0.14 -1.63 -9.27
C THR A 227 -0.62 -1.51 -7.94
N VAL A 228 -0.04 -0.85 -6.93
CA VAL A 228 -0.61 -0.77 -5.58
C VAL A 228 -1.92 0.00 -5.58
N PHE A 229 -1.98 1.15 -6.25
CA PHE A 229 -3.21 1.94 -6.33
C PHE A 229 -4.38 1.17 -6.93
N LYS A 230 -4.13 0.45 -8.03
CA LYS A 230 -5.16 -0.38 -8.68
C LYS A 230 -5.58 -1.52 -7.77
N THR A 231 -4.62 -2.21 -7.17
CA THR A 231 -4.86 -3.37 -6.28
C THR A 231 -5.69 -2.97 -5.07
N LEU A 232 -5.33 -1.88 -4.39
CA LEU A 232 -6.03 -1.41 -3.20
C LEU A 232 -7.42 -0.84 -3.52
N ASN A 233 -7.60 -0.13 -4.64
CA ASN A 233 -8.93 0.29 -5.08
C ASN A 233 -9.83 -0.92 -5.35
N THR A 234 -9.33 -1.93 -6.09
CA THR A 234 -10.07 -3.18 -6.31
C THR A 234 -10.40 -3.89 -4.99
N TYR A 235 -9.48 -3.90 -4.03
CA TYR A 235 -9.74 -4.45 -2.71
C TYR A 235 -10.89 -3.72 -1.99
N LEU A 236 -10.86 -2.38 -1.94
CA LEU A 236 -11.90 -1.57 -1.30
C LEU A 236 -13.28 -1.79 -1.94
N ILE A 237 -13.35 -1.87 -3.28
CA ILE A 237 -14.61 -2.16 -4.00
C ILE A 237 -15.17 -3.53 -3.58
N ASN A 238 -14.34 -4.57 -3.58
CA ASN A 238 -14.79 -5.91 -3.16
C ASN A 238 -15.15 -5.96 -1.67
N GLU A 239 -14.42 -5.24 -0.82
CA GLU A 239 -14.70 -5.15 0.62
C GLU A 239 -16.05 -4.49 0.89
N ALA A 240 -16.38 -3.37 0.24
CA ALA A 240 -17.69 -2.72 0.39
C ALA A 240 -18.81 -3.64 -0.09
N LYS A 241 -18.60 -4.33 -1.22
CA LYS A 241 -19.60 -5.27 -1.75
C LYS A 241 -19.84 -6.44 -0.80
N GLU A 242 -18.79 -7.06 -0.28
CA GLU A 242 -18.90 -8.22 0.60
C GLU A 242 -19.39 -7.86 2.01
N LYS A 243 -18.90 -6.77 2.59
CA LYS A 243 -19.15 -6.43 4.01
C LYS A 243 -20.35 -5.52 4.22
N LEU A 244 -20.64 -4.64 3.25
CA LEU A 244 -21.68 -3.63 3.35
C LEU A 244 -22.77 -3.81 2.29
N ASN A 245 -22.68 -4.84 1.44
CA ASN A 245 -23.60 -5.07 0.31
C ASN A 245 -23.81 -3.80 -0.54
N THR A 246 -22.73 -3.05 -0.75
CA THR A 246 -22.74 -1.73 -1.39
C THR A 246 -21.73 -1.70 -2.54
N ASP A 247 -22.16 -1.21 -3.70
CA ASP A 247 -21.27 -1.01 -4.85
C ASP A 247 -20.66 0.40 -4.81
N ILE A 248 -19.32 0.47 -4.84
CA ILE A 248 -18.57 1.73 -4.95
C ILE A 248 -18.41 2.07 -6.43
N GLN A 249 -18.84 3.27 -6.84
CA GLN A 249 -18.67 3.76 -8.23
C GLN A 249 -17.41 4.62 -8.43
N GLY A 250 -16.79 5.08 -7.34
CA GLY A 250 -15.57 5.91 -7.36
C GLY A 250 -14.28 5.14 -7.10
N LYS A 251 -13.16 5.87 -7.09
CA LYS A 251 -11.85 5.35 -6.68
C LYS A 251 -11.15 6.36 -5.78
N ALA A 252 -10.35 5.88 -4.84
CA ALA A 252 -9.48 6.72 -4.06
C ALA A 252 -8.35 7.27 -4.94
N VAL A 253 -8.02 8.55 -4.73
CA VAL A 253 -6.99 9.26 -5.50
C VAL A 253 -5.61 8.79 -5.02
N GLY A 254 -4.79 8.31 -5.97
CA GLY A 254 -3.44 7.85 -5.71
C GLY A 254 -2.41 8.99 -5.70
N VAL A 255 -1.57 9.05 -4.68
CA VAL A 255 -0.47 10.01 -4.57
C VAL A 255 0.77 9.37 -3.94
N TYR A 256 1.95 9.80 -4.39
CA TYR A 256 3.22 9.49 -3.74
C TYR A 256 3.56 10.64 -2.81
N ALA A 257 3.71 10.36 -1.52
CA ALA A 257 4.12 11.35 -0.55
C ALA A 257 5.57 11.79 -0.82
N LYS A 258 5.82 13.10 -0.86
CA LYS A 258 7.18 13.62 -0.78
C LYS A 258 7.59 13.50 0.69
N VAL A 259 8.42 12.54 1.04
CA VAL A 259 8.87 12.28 2.43
C VAL A 259 10.39 12.22 2.50
N PRO A 260 10.99 12.32 3.70
CA PRO A 260 12.44 12.18 3.85
C PRO A 260 12.95 10.87 3.24
N CYS A 261 13.89 10.95 2.32
CA CYS A 261 14.48 9.76 1.71
C CYS A 261 15.59 9.20 2.59
N GLN A 262 15.80 7.89 2.50
CA GLN A 262 16.95 7.23 3.10
C GLN A 262 18.19 7.41 2.23
N THR A 263 19.36 7.42 2.85
CA THR A 263 20.67 7.50 2.17
C THR A 263 21.32 6.14 1.98
N ASN A 264 20.79 5.10 2.61
CA ASN A 264 21.22 3.70 2.49
C ASN A 264 20.10 2.82 1.89
N TYR A 265 20.31 1.51 1.84
CA TYR A 265 19.35 0.56 1.26
C TYR A 265 18.66 -0.35 2.28
N CYS A 266 19.05 -0.30 3.57
CA CYS A 266 18.59 -1.23 4.60
C CYS A 266 17.51 -0.65 5.53
N ASP A 267 17.44 0.68 5.67
CA ASP A 267 16.63 1.32 6.71
C ASP A 267 15.15 1.49 6.33
N CYS A 268 14.72 1.02 5.16
CA CYS A 268 13.36 1.21 4.67
C CYS A 268 12.29 0.73 5.66
N GLY A 269 12.60 -0.33 6.42
CA GLY A 269 11.77 -0.81 7.53
C GLY A 269 11.62 0.20 8.67
N LEU A 270 12.69 0.89 9.07
CA LEU A 270 12.63 1.93 10.11
C LEU A 270 11.85 3.16 9.63
N TYR A 271 12.04 3.56 8.36
CA TYR A 271 11.34 4.71 7.79
C TYR A 271 9.82 4.51 7.77
N ILE A 272 9.31 3.33 7.41
CA ILE A 272 7.85 3.11 7.43
C ILE A 272 7.26 3.22 8.84
N LEU A 273 8.00 2.78 9.87
CA LEU A 273 7.57 2.92 11.27
C LEU A 273 7.55 4.40 11.67
N GLN A 274 8.62 5.14 11.35
CA GLN A 274 8.71 6.58 11.62
C GLN A 274 7.62 7.38 10.90
N TYR A 275 7.26 7.00 9.67
CA TYR A 275 6.17 7.64 8.92
C TYR A 275 4.82 7.47 9.62
N VAL A 276 4.51 6.25 10.09
CA VAL A 276 3.29 5.99 10.87
C VAL A 276 3.24 6.87 12.10
N GLU A 277 4.31 6.85 12.91
CA GLU A 277 4.34 7.64 14.15
C GLU A 277 4.18 9.13 13.89
N THR A 278 4.92 9.64 12.91
CA THR A 278 4.93 11.06 12.59
C THR A 278 3.59 11.50 12.05
N PHE A 279 3.01 10.75 11.12
CA PHE A 279 1.68 11.03 10.58
C PHE A 279 0.63 11.10 11.69
N LEU A 280 0.67 10.16 12.64
CA LEU A 280 -0.32 10.07 13.71
C LEU A 280 -0.17 11.13 14.82
N LYS A 281 0.92 11.92 14.84
CA LYS A 281 1.02 13.11 15.71
C LYS A 281 0.03 14.21 15.32
N ASN A 282 -0.26 14.37 14.02
CA ASN A 282 -1.27 15.30 13.52
C ASN A 282 -1.81 14.84 12.14
N PRO A 283 -2.70 13.84 12.13
CA PRO A 283 -3.13 13.17 10.90
C PRO A 283 -3.69 14.13 9.85
N SER A 284 -4.56 15.07 10.25
CA SER A 284 -5.18 16.03 9.32
C SER A 284 -4.13 16.92 8.67
N LYS A 285 -3.22 17.52 9.45
CA LYS A 285 -2.15 18.37 8.93
C LYS A 285 -1.24 17.59 7.96
N TYR A 286 -0.82 16.39 8.34
CA TYR A 286 0.10 15.62 7.51
C TYR A 286 -0.57 15.07 6.26
N LEU A 287 -1.86 14.71 6.33
CA LEU A 287 -2.64 14.36 5.15
C LEU A 287 -2.71 15.52 4.16
N ASP A 288 -2.98 16.74 4.63
CA ASP A 288 -3.00 17.93 3.76
C ASP A 288 -1.63 18.16 3.08
N ILE A 289 -0.53 17.89 3.79
CA ILE A 289 0.81 18.03 3.22
C ILE A 289 1.07 16.98 2.11
N VAL A 290 0.75 15.71 2.35
CA VAL A 290 1.08 14.60 1.43
C VAL A 290 0.09 14.41 0.29
N ALA A 291 -1.18 14.77 0.51
CA ALA A 291 -2.26 14.53 -0.44
C ALA A 291 -2.52 15.74 -1.35
N VAL A 292 -2.31 16.97 -0.87
CA VAL A 292 -2.71 18.15 -1.63
C VAL A 292 -1.71 18.48 -2.72
N ARG A 293 -2.19 18.49 -3.97
CA ARG A 293 -1.45 19.00 -5.15
C ARG A 293 -1.66 20.52 -5.28
N SER A 294 -0.62 21.32 -5.07
CA SER A 294 -0.63 22.73 -5.53
C SER A 294 -0.24 22.77 -7.02
N PRO A 295 -1.01 23.45 -7.89
CA PRO A 295 -0.46 23.98 -9.12
C PRO A 295 0.59 25.04 -8.76
N GLY A 296 1.86 24.80 -9.07
CA GLY A 296 2.91 25.85 -9.03
C GLY A 296 3.56 26.17 -7.67
N SER A 297 3.39 25.37 -6.61
CA SER A 297 4.12 25.63 -5.35
C SER A 297 5.47 24.90 -5.34
N ASN A 298 6.56 25.68 -5.40
CA ASN A 298 7.83 25.28 -4.81
C ASN A 298 7.59 25.01 -3.33
N ARG A 299 7.47 23.74 -2.94
CA ARG A 299 7.30 23.36 -1.53
C ARG A 299 8.64 22.99 -0.92
N VAL A 300 8.90 23.61 0.22
CA VAL A 300 9.91 23.20 1.19
C VAL A 300 9.61 21.74 1.58
N GLY A 301 10.64 20.89 1.55
CA GLY A 301 10.55 19.50 1.97
C GLY A 301 10.17 19.37 3.46
N TRP A 302 9.84 18.14 3.86
CA TRP A 302 9.62 17.76 5.26
C TRP A 302 10.79 18.13 6.16
#